data_AF-W9CSW4-F1
#
_entry.id   AF-W9CSW4-F1
#
_cell.length_a   1.000
_cell.length_b   1.000
_cell.length_c   1.000
_cell.angle_alpha   90.00
_cell.angle_beta   90.00
_cell.angle_gamma   90.00
#
_symmetry.space_group_name_H-M   'P 1'
#
loop_
_entity.id
_entity.type
_entity.pdbx_description
1 polymer ?
#
loop_
_entity_poly.entity_id
_entity_poly.type
_entity_poly.pdbx_seq_one_letter_code
_entity_poly.pdbx_strand_id
1 'polypeptide(L)'
;MSNQNPPIDIESVNQLNLPEPPTIKFEYQKDHMFRGLKLVKGHTVAMRTSWKDDERSVYDEGHNGQMIGDWWPWLICALRDRAHGSINAGICGKKGVGAVSIYMGSASKKGYIYDNIDNGNTIEYCGSEAGTPLMDLSFEKGTLIRVLRAANDKSDWAPSIGYRYDGLYKIVSKELIQVPEKDKELYRYKMVRDKNQKPLRAHARPTIEETDEFEAKRAWLGGASKK
;
A
#
# COMPACT_ATOMS: atom_id res chain seq x y z
N MET A 1 -26.16 -0.98 10.20
CA MET A 1 -24.83 -1.63 10.26
C MET A 1 -23.85 -0.64 10.84
N SER A 2 -23.15 -1.03 11.91
CA SER A 2 -22.20 -0.20 12.65
C SER A 2 -21.09 0.30 11.69
N ASN A 3 -20.88 1.61 11.60
CA ASN A 3 -19.78 2.24 10.83
C ASN A 3 -18.41 2.12 11.54
N GLN A 4 -18.27 1.14 12.44
CA GLN A 4 -17.04 0.94 13.19
C GLN A 4 -16.12 0.00 12.42
N ASN A 5 -14.86 0.41 12.24
CA ASN A 5 -13.83 -0.57 11.95
C ASN A 5 -13.83 -1.56 13.12
N PRO A 6 -13.83 -2.89 12.86
CA PRO A 6 -13.72 -3.86 13.93
C PRO A 6 -12.42 -3.59 14.69
N PRO A 7 -12.41 -3.72 16.03
CA PRO A 7 -11.17 -3.67 16.79
C PRO A 7 -10.21 -4.72 16.23
N ILE A 8 -8.97 -4.31 15.97
CA ILE A 8 -7.95 -5.19 15.43
C ILE A 8 -7.03 -5.63 16.56
N ASP A 9 -7.00 -6.92 16.81
CA ASP A 9 -5.99 -7.54 17.66
C ASP A 9 -4.67 -7.60 16.87
N ILE A 10 -3.81 -6.61 17.11
CA ILE A 10 -2.53 -6.45 16.42
C ILE A 10 -1.63 -7.66 16.64
N GLU A 11 -1.62 -8.21 17.85
CA GLU A 11 -0.74 -9.33 18.18
C GLU A 11 -1.18 -10.58 17.42
N SER A 12 -2.49 -10.89 17.45
CA SER A 12 -3.04 -11.98 16.65
C SER A 12 -2.73 -11.81 15.16
N VAL A 13 -2.88 -10.60 14.60
CA VAL A 13 -2.55 -10.35 13.18
C VAL A 13 -1.05 -10.53 12.90
N ASN A 14 -0.16 -10.10 13.80
CA ASN A 14 1.28 -10.28 13.64
C ASN A 14 1.66 -11.76 13.61
N GLN A 15 1.04 -12.60 14.45
CA GLN A 15 1.25 -14.05 14.43
C GLN A 15 0.87 -14.67 13.08
N LEU A 16 -0.18 -14.16 12.43
CA LEU A 16 -0.62 -14.60 11.10
C LEU A 16 0.29 -14.17 9.95
N ASN A 17 1.25 -13.28 10.23
CA ASN A 17 2.26 -12.86 9.29
C ASN A 17 3.58 -13.60 9.45
N LEU A 18 3.77 -14.46 10.45
CA LEU A 18 5.01 -15.23 10.64
C LEU A 18 5.24 -16.24 9.50
N PRO A 19 6.49 -16.73 9.29
CA PRO A 19 6.85 -17.61 8.16
C PRO A 19 6.02 -18.88 7.99
N GLU A 20 5.55 -19.46 9.10
CA GLU A 20 4.69 -20.66 9.14
C GLU A 20 3.27 -20.28 9.61
N PRO A 21 2.50 -19.50 8.82
CA PRO A 21 1.22 -19.02 9.29
C PRO A 21 0.22 -20.18 9.31
N PRO A 22 -0.74 -20.20 10.26
CA PRO A 22 -1.87 -21.09 10.16
C PRO A 22 -2.61 -20.83 8.84
N THR A 23 -3.11 -21.89 8.21
CA THR A 23 -3.88 -21.73 6.97
C THR A 23 -5.23 -21.09 7.31
N ILE A 24 -5.38 -19.82 6.96
CA ILE A 24 -6.66 -19.12 7.02
C ILE A 24 -7.25 -19.09 5.63
N LYS A 25 -8.48 -19.62 5.50
CA LYS A 25 -9.29 -19.40 4.31
C LYS A 25 -9.86 -18.00 4.38
N PHE A 26 -9.50 -17.16 3.42
CA PHE A 26 -10.19 -15.89 3.25
C PHE A 26 -11.54 -16.14 2.59
N GLU A 27 -12.61 -15.74 3.25
CA GLU A 27 -13.96 -15.79 2.69
C GLU A 27 -14.31 -14.42 2.12
N TYR A 28 -14.64 -14.38 0.84
CA TYR A 28 -15.13 -13.17 0.19
C TYR A 28 -16.45 -12.73 0.83
N GLN A 29 -16.50 -11.46 1.23
CA GLN A 29 -17.69 -10.83 1.81
C GLN A 29 -18.26 -9.83 0.81
N LYS A 30 -19.33 -10.25 0.13
CA LYS A 30 -20.07 -9.41 -0.82
C LYS A 30 -20.48 -8.08 -0.18
N ASP A 31 -20.35 -6.99 -0.93
CA ASP A 31 -20.68 -5.62 -0.51
C ASP A 31 -19.78 -5.06 0.61
N HIS A 32 -18.73 -5.78 1.02
CA HIS A 32 -17.76 -5.33 2.02
C HIS A 32 -16.38 -4.97 1.42
N MET A 33 -16.18 -5.07 0.10
CA MET A 33 -14.87 -4.84 -0.53
C MET A 33 -14.32 -3.40 -0.37
N PHE A 34 -15.22 -2.40 -0.29
CA PHE A 34 -14.88 -0.99 0.02
C PHE A 34 -14.79 -0.75 1.53
N ARG A 35 -14.73 -1.86 2.27
CA ARG A 35 -14.53 -1.98 3.69
C ARG A 35 -15.61 -1.34 4.58
N GLY A 36 -16.67 -0.77 4.02
CA GLY A 36 -17.69 0.00 4.75
C GLY A 36 -17.76 1.47 4.34
N LEU A 37 -16.96 1.89 3.36
CA LEU A 37 -17.14 3.16 2.68
C LEU A 37 -18.48 3.15 1.92
N LYS A 38 -19.41 4.03 2.31
CA LYS A 38 -20.66 4.22 1.58
C LYS A 38 -20.36 4.91 0.27
N LEU A 39 -20.64 4.29 -0.88
CA LEU A 39 -20.49 4.90 -2.20
C LEU A 39 -21.77 5.65 -2.62
N VAL A 40 -21.62 6.77 -3.33
CA VAL A 40 -22.66 7.74 -3.71
C VAL A 40 -22.28 8.22 -5.10
N LYS A 41 -23.16 7.97 -6.05
CA LYS A 41 -22.97 8.32 -7.46
C LYS A 41 -22.69 9.82 -7.62
N GLY A 42 -21.77 10.18 -8.52
CA GLY A 42 -21.41 11.59 -8.80
C GLY A 42 -20.48 12.26 -7.78
N HIS A 43 -20.16 11.62 -6.65
CA HIS A 43 -19.21 12.14 -5.66
C HIS A 43 -17.89 11.37 -5.69
N THR A 44 -16.77 12.09 -5.62
CA THR A 44 -15.44 11.48 -5.50
C THR A 44 -15.35 10.66 -4.22
N VAL A 45 -14.71 9.49 -4.32
CA VAL A 45 -14.53 8.58 -3.17
C VAL A 45 -13.76 9.27 -2.04
N ALA A 46 -12.88 10.21 -2.38
CA ALA A 46 -12.09 11.03 -1.46
C ALA A 46 -12.91 11.85 -0.43
N MET A 47 -14.22 12.03 -0.62
CA MET A 47 -15.07 12.89 0.23
C MET A 47 -15.96 12.14 1.21
N ARG A 48 -15.77 10.84 1.42
CA ARG A 48 -16.61 10.05 2.35
C ARG A 48 -15.88 9.95 3.67
N THR A 49 -16.38 10.57 4.73
CA THR A 49 -15.69 10.64 6.05
C THR A 49 -16.44 9.96 7.17
N SER A 50 -17.47 9.15 6.87
CA SER A 50 -18.36 8.62 7.91
C SER A 50 -17.82 7.37 8.65
N TRP A 51 -16.52 7.09 8.62
CA TRP A 51 -15.93 5.99 9.40
C TRP A 51 -15.59 6.45 10.80
N LYS A 52 -15.73 5.55 11.79
CA LYS A 52 -15.23 5.82 13.15
C LYS A 52 -13.70 5.88 13.11
N ASP A 53 -13.14 6.77 13.91
CA ASP A 53 -11.69 6.85 14.09
C ASP A 53 -11.10 5.52 14.55
N ASP A 54 -10.02 5.14 13.89
CA ASP A 54 -9.14 4.03 14.27
C ASP A 54 -8.03 4.63 15.13
N GLU A 55 -7.88 4.10 16.35
CA GLU A 55 -6.93 4.58 17.36
C GLU A 55 -5.47 4.37 16.93
N ARG A 56 -5.20 3.44 16.00
CA ARG A 56 -3.86 3.22 15.46
C ARG A 56 -3.42 4.43 14.66
N SER A 57 -2.17 4.82 14.86
CA SER A 57 -1.58 5.87 14.05
C SER A 57 -1.27 5.33 12.66
N VAL A 58 -1.46 6.17 11.64
CA VAL A 58 -0.96 5.86 10.28
C VAL A 58 0.57 5.81 10.23
N TYR A 59 1.24 6.34 11.25
CA TYR A 59 2.70 6.42 11.37
C TYR A 59 3.32 5.35 12.25
N ASP A 60 2.53 4.42 12.81
CA ASP A 60 3.09 3.31 13.58
C ASP A 60 3.94 2.40 12.69
N GLU A 61 5.03 1.87 13.24
CA GLU A 61 5.94 0.95 12.55
C GLU A 61 5.37 -0.48 12.49
N GLY A 62 6.03 -1.36 11.71
CA GLY A 62 5.63 -2.75 11.58
C GLY A 62 4.36 -2.95 10.75
N HIS A 63 3.72 -4.11 10.92
CA HIS A 63 2.54 -4.49 10.12
C HIS A 63 1.33 -3.59 10.34
N ASN A 64 1.28 -2.84 11.45
CA ASN A 64 0.19 -1.95 11.83
C ASN A 64 -1.20 -2.61 11.68
N GLY A 65 -1.33 -3.85 12.19
CA GLY A 65 -2.55 -4.65 12.14
C GLY A 65 -3.01 -5.07 10.74
N GLN A 66 -2.14 -5.05 9.74
CA GLN A 66 -2.42 -5.58 8.40
C GLN A 66 -1.86 -6.99 8.24
N MET A 67 -2.63 -7.85 7.59
CA MET A 67 -2.18 -9.18 7.19
C MET A 67 -1.57 -9.11 5.79
N ILE A 68 -0.41 -9.71 5.57
CA ILE A 68 0.17 -9.82 4.22
C ILE A 68 -0.83 -10.54 3.31
N GLY A 69 -1.12 -9.92 2.16
CA GLY A 69 -2.18 -10.30 1.24
C GLY A 69 -3.46 -9.48 1.38
N ASP A 70 -3.60 -8.64 2.42
CA ASP A 70 -4.71 -7.70 2.52
C ASP A 70 -4.78 -6.83 1.27
N TRP A 71 -5.99 -6.69 0.74
CA TRP A 71 -6.25 -6.02 -0.52
C TRP A 71 -7.29 -4.91 -0.36
N TRP A 72 -7.12 -3.85 -1.15
CA TRP A 72 -7.99 -2.69 -1.18
C TRP A 72 -8.28 -2.27 -2.62
N PRO A 73 -9.55 -2.09 -3.00
CA PRO A 73 -9.89 -1.62 -4.35
C PRO A 73 -9.37 -0.21 -4.62
N TRP A 74 -9.32 0.64 -3.59
CA TRP A 74 -8.82 2.00 -3.67
C TRP A 74 -7.95 2.36 -2.47
N LEU A 75 -6.96 3.25 -2.69
CA LEU A 75 -5.99 3.67 -1.68
C LEU A 75 -6.64 4.30 -0.44
N ILE A 76 -7.80 4.94 -0.57
CA ILE A 76 -8.55 5.45 0.59
C ILE A 76 -9.00 4.34 1.55
N CYS A 77 -9.26 3.12 1.06
CA CYS A 77 -9.58 1.99 1.93
C CYS A 77 -8.34 1.57 2.73
N ALA A 78 -7.16 1.57 2.10
CA ALA A 78 -5.89 1.31 2.77
C ALA A 78 -5.56 2.41 3.81
N LEU A 79 -5.89 3.67 3.51
CA LEU A 79 -5.74 4.79 4.46
C LEU A 79 -6.63 4.65 5.67
N ARG A 80 -7.90 4.33 5.43
CA ARG A 80 -8.87 4.07 6.48
C ARG A 80 -8.44 2.91 7.38
N ASP A 81 -7.81 1.89 6.80
CA ASP A 81 -7.31 0.72 7.54
C ASP A 81 -5.94 0.95 8.17
N ARG A 82 -5.36 2.15 8.02
CA ARG A 82 -4.03 2.53 8.52
C ARG A 82 -2.86 1.79 7.87
N ALA A 83 -3.09 1.10 6.75
CA ALA A 83 -2.06 0.44 5.97
C ALA A 83 -1.11 1.48 5.32
N HIS A 84 -1.65 2.62 4.85
CA HIS A 84 -0.87 3.72 4.27
C HIS A 84 -1.49 5.09 4.55
N GLY A 85 -0.74 6.05 5.09
CA GLY A 85 -1.32 7.28 5.64
C GLY A 85 -1.62 8.43 4.66
N SER A 86 -1.59 8.21 3.34
CA SER A 86 -1.92 9.26 2.37
C SER A 86 -2.61 8.71 1.11
N ILE A 87 -3.59 9.44 0.57
CA ILE A 87 -4.16 9.14 -0.75
C ILE A 87 -3.40 9.81 -1.91
N ASN A 88 -2.50 10.75 -1.61
CA ASN A 88 -1.81 11.58 -2.61
C ASN A 88 -0.30 11.30 -2.67
N ALA A 89 0.30 10.80 -1.58
CA ALA A 89 1.73 10.59 -1.48
C ALA A 89 2.08 9.10 -1.54
N GLY A 90 3.06 8.75 -2.39
CA GLY A 90 3.62 7.40 -2.49
C GLY A 90 4.34 6.96 -1.22
N ILE A 91 4.98 7.90 -0.51
CA ILE A 91 5.71 7.70 0.74
C ILE A 91 4.92 8.30 1.89
N CYS A 92 4.75 7.55 2.99
CA CYS A 92 4.12 8.03 4.21
C CYS A 92 5.03 7.81 5.41
N GLY A 93 5.12 8.84 6.25
CA GLY A 93 5.98 8.88 7.42
C GLY A 93 5.81 10.17 8.20
N LYS A 94 6.59 10.31 9.27
CA LYS A 94 6.58 11.50 10.13
C LYS A 94 8.01 11.89 10.51
N LYS A 95 8.25 13.20 10.66
CA LYS A 95 9.51 13.72 11.21
C LYS A 95 9.84 13.05 12.55
N GLY A 96 11.08 12.63 12.73
CA GLY A 96 11.55 11.93 13.93
C GLY A 96 11.24 10.43 13.95
N VAL A 97 10.30 9.95 13.13
CA VAL A 97 10.01 8.51 12.95
C VAL A 97 10.75 8.00 11.71
N GLY A 98 10.50 8.61 10.56
CA GLY A 98 10.91 8.11 9.24
C GLY A 98 9.68 7.78 8.40
N ALA A 99 9.92 7.20 7.22
CA ALA A 99 8.93 6.52 6.41
C ALA A 99 8.55 5.18 7.07
N VAL A 100 7.25 4.88 7.08
CA VAL A 100 6.71 3.62 7.63
C VAL A 100 5.87 2.85 6.63
N SER A 101 5.42 3.50 5.56
CA SER A 101 4.75 2.83 4.46
C SER A 101 5.02 3.51 3.12
N ILE A 102 5.09 2.70 2.08
CA ILE A 102 5.12 3.15 0.69
C ILE A 102 4.06 2.38 -0.11
N TYR A 103 3.62 2.95 -1.23
CA TYR A 103 3.04 2.14 -2.29
C TYR A 103 3.83 2.23 -3.60
N MET A 104 3.92 1.10 -4.28
CA MET A 104 4.52 0.95 -5.61
C MET A 104 3.42 1.03 -6.66
N GLY A 105 3.32 2.18 -7.32
CA GLY A 105 2.46 2.37 -8.49
C GLY A 105 3.26 2.63 -9.76
N SER A 106 2.57 2.70 -10.89
CA SER A 106 3.17 3.11 -12.15
C SER A 106 3.56 4.60 -12.07
N ALA A 107 4.83 4.91 -12.35
CA ALA A 107 5.36 6.28 -12.40
C ALA A 107 4.85 7.07 -13.62
N SER A 108 4.13 6.41 -14.53
CA SER A 108 3.65 6.93 -15.83
C SER A 108 2.63 8.09 -15.75
N LYS A 109 2.23 8.54 -14.55
CA LYS A 109 1.40 9.75 -14.40
C LYS A 109 2.29 10.97 -14.13
N LYS A 110 2.47 11.80 -15.17
CA LYS A 110 3.03 13.18 -15.19
C LYS A 110 4.03 13.51 -14.07
N GLY A 111 5.32 13.52 -14.39
CA GLY A 111 6.36 14.19 -13.60
C GLY A 111 7.34 13.28 -12.86
N TYR A 112 7.18 11.96 -12.95
CA TYR A 112 8.21 11.01 -12.52
C TYR A 112 9.12 10.67 -13.70
N ILE A 113 10.42 10.77 -13.46
CA ILE A 113 11.45 10.64 -14.50
C ILE A 113 11.92 9.17 -14.61
N TYR A 114 11.67 8.36 -13.58
CA TYR A 114 12.14 6.97 -13.50
C TYR A 114 11.05 6.05 -12.95
N ASP A 115 10.97 4.85 -13.54
CA ASP A 115 10.12 3.76 -13.06
C ASP A 115 10.76 3.08 -11.83
N ASN A 116 9.89 2.54 -10.96
CA ASN A 116 10.31 1.62 -9.89
C ASN A 116 10.62 0.25 -10.50
N ILE A 117 11.56 -0.49 -9.89
CA ILE A 117 11.90 -1.86 -10.29
C ILE A 117 11.34 -2.83 -9.25
N ASP A 118 10.65 -3.87 -9.70
CA ASP A 118 9.95 -4.81 -8.84
C ASP A 118 10.37 -6.26 -9.10
N ASN A 119 11.29 -6.76 -8.27
CA ASN A 119 11.74 -8.17 -8.29
C ASN A 119 11.19 -8.94 -7.08
N GLY A 120 9.97 -8.61 -6.64
CA GLY A 120 9.29 -9.31 -5.56
C GLY A 120 9.94 -9.06 -4.20
N ASN A 121 10.85 -9.94 -3.78
CA ASN A 121 11.55 -9.81 -2.49
C ASN A 121 12.60 -8.68 -2.49
N THR A 122 13.02 -8.21 -3.67
CA THR A 122 13.86 -7.02 -3.79
C THR A 122 13.14 -6.02 -4.67
N ILE A 123 13.10 -4.77 -4.24
CA ILE A 123 12.50 -3.67 -5.00
C ILE A 123 13.49 -2.51 -5.05
N GLU A 124 13.36 -1.68 -6.07
CA GLU A 124 14.06 -0.41 -6.14
C GLU A 124 13.04 0.71 -6.31
N TYR A 125 12.97 1.56 -5.29
CA TYR A 125 11.93 2.57 -5.17
C TYR A 125 12.51 3.97 -5.36
N CYS A 126 11.95 4.73 -6.29
CA CYS A 126 12.35 6.10 -6.52
C CYS A 126 11.77 7.02 -5.43
N GLY A 127 12.64 7.79 -4.78
CA GLY A 127 12.26 8.83 -3.85
C GLY A 127 11.46 9.95 -4.53
N SER A 128 10.94 10.84 -3.69
CA SER A 128 10.35 12.10 -4.12
C SER A 128 10.96 13.22 -3.30
N GLU A 129 10.92 14.45 -3.79
CA GLU A 129 11.49 15.60 -3.08
C GLU A 129 10.97 15.72 -1.63
N ALA A 130 9.67 15.48 -1.42
CA ALA A 130 9.07 15.52 -0.09
C ALA A 130 9.32 14.25 0.75
N GLY A 131 9.57 13.11 0.10
CA GLY A 131 9.73 11.81 0.76
C GLY A 131 11.17 11.43 1.08
N THR A 132 12.15 11.99 0.38
CA THR A 132 13.58 11.69 0.56
C THR A 132 14.03 11.81 2.02
N PRO A 133 13.71 12.89 2.78
CA PRO A 133 14.13 13.00 4.18
C PRO A 133 13.55 11.88 5.08
N LEU A 134 12.34 11.39 4.77
CA LEU A 134 11.70 10.30 5.52
C LEU A 134 12.34 8.95 5.19
N MET A 135 12.63 8.71 3.91
CA MET A 135 13.31 7.49 3.46
C MET A 135 14.74 7.41 4.01
N ASP A 136 15.46 8.54 4.00
CA ASP A 136 16.82 8.63 4.55
C ASP A 136 16.86 8.33 6.05
N LEU A 137 15.93 8.90 6.83
CA LEU A 137 15.82 8.60 8.26
C LEU A 137 15.49 7.12 8.51
N SER A 138 14.67 6.51 7.66
CA SER A 138 14.32 5.08 7.77
C SER A 138 15.50 4.19 7.41
N PHE A 139 16.31 4.62 6.45
CA PHE A 139 17.53 3.93 6.06
C PHE A 139 18.55 3.96 7.21
N GLU A 140 18.77 5.13 7.81
CA GLU A 140 19.66 5.31 8.98
C GLU A 140 19.23 4.43 10.15
N LYS A 141 17.93 4.39 10.47
CA LYS A 141 17.39 3.58 11.56
C LYS A 141 17.25 2.10 11.24
N GLY A 142 17.27 1.73 9.95
CA GLY A 142 16.93 0.40 9.49
C GLY A 142 15.46 0.01 9.73
N THR A 143 14.55 1.00 9.71
CA THR A 143 13.11 0.82 9.92
C THR A 143 12.52 -0.17 8.89
N LEU A 144 11.62 -1.03 9.36
CA LEU A 144 10.79 -1.88 8.51
C LEU A 144 9.61 -1.08 7.96
N ILE A 145 9.57 -0.96 6.64
CA ILE A 145 8.59 -0.16 5.89
C ILE A 145 7.54 -1.09 5.28
N ARG A 146 6.26 -0.79 5.51
CA ARG A 146 5.15 -1.47 4.83
C ARG A 146 5.18 -1.17 3.33
N VAL A 147 5.17 -2.20 2.50
CA VAL A 147 5.08 -2.07 1.04
C VAL A 147 3.71 -2.51 0.57
N LEU A 148 2.99 -1.60 -0.07
CA LEU A 148 1.79 -1.90 -0.82
C LEU A 148 2.13 -1.91 -2.32
N ARG A 149 1.74 -2.95 -3.05
CA ARG A 149 1.79 -2.91 -4.52
C ARG A 149 0.46 -2.43 -5.07
N ALA A 150 0.48 -1.40 -5.89
CA ALA A 150 -0.67 -0.97 -6.67
C ALA A 150 -0.70 -1.71 -8.01
N ALA A 151 -1.88 -1.80 -8.62
CA ALA A 151 -2.02 -2.39 -9.94
C ALA A 151 -1.09 -1.72 -10.96
N ASN A 152 -0.29 -2.56 -11.64
CA ASN A 152 0.73 -2.14 -12.59
C ASN A 152 1.01 -3.30 -13.55
N ASP A 153 0.74 -3.08 -14.84
CA ASP A 153 0.95 -4.06 -15.92
C ASP A 153 2.43 -4.36 -16.18
N LYS A 154 3.34 -3.51 -15.70
CA LYS A 154 4.79 -3.71 -15.80
C LYS A 154 5.39 -4.55 -14.66
N SER A 155 4.59 -5.02 -13.70
CA SER A 155 5.08 -5.84 -12.58
C SER A 155 4.30 -7.13 -12.45
N ASP A 156 5.01 -8.27 -12.56
CA ASP A 156 4.46 -9.61 -12.30
C ASP A 156 4.03 -9.81 -10.85
N TRP A 157 4.44 -8.91 -9.95
CA TRP A 157 4.11 -8.98 -8.52
C TRP A 157 2.93 -8.08 -8.15
N ALA A 158 2.52 -7.16 -9.03
CA ALA A 158 1.42 -6.27 -8.76
C ALA A 158 0.07 -7.01 -8.77
N PRO A 159 -0.92 -6.59 -7.96
CA PRO A 159 -2.27 -7.08 -8.12
C PRO A 159 -2.87 -6.61 -9.46
N SER A 160 -3.84 -7.33 -10.00
CA SER A 160 -4.53 -6.92 -11.24
C SER A 160 -5.34 -5.63 -11.09
N ILE A 161 -5.87 -5.37 -9.89
CA ILE A 161 -6.67 -4.19 -9.53
C ILE A 161 -6.26 -3.72 -8.13
N GLY A 162 -6.38 -2.42 -7.86
CA GLY A 162 -6.30 -1.89 -6.50
C GLY A 162 -4.90 -1.92 -5.92
N TYR A 163 -4.82 -2.19 -4.62
CA TYR A 163 -3.60 -2.14 -3.80
C TYR A 163 -3.54 -3.37 -2.91
N ARG A 164 -2.38 -4.03 -2.81
CA ARG A 164 -2.18 -5.19 -1.93
C ARG A 164 -1.01 -4.97 -0.99
N TYR A 165 -1.18 -5.29 0.28
CA TYR A 165 -0.10 -5.25 1.27
C TYR A 165 0.78 -6.50 1.15
N ASP A 166 2.06 -6.30 0.85
CA ASP A 166 3.00 -7.38 0.53
C ASP A 166 4.09 -7.59 1.60
N GLY A 167 3.96 -6.87 2.72
CA GLY A 167 4.77 -7.07 3.91
C GLY A 167 5.76 -5.93 4.16
N LEU A 168 6.72 -6.24 5.03
CA LEU A 168 7.73 -5.31 5.51
C LEU A 168 9.01 -5.46 4.70
N TYR A 169 9.62 -4.33 4.37
CA TYR A 169 10.88 -4.23 3.64
C TYR A 169 11.81 -3.26 4.37
N LYS A 170 13.11 -3.50 4.27
CA LYS A 170 14.16 -2.62 4.79
C LYS A 170 14.95 -2.03 3.64
N ILE A 171 15.32 -0.75 3.74
CA ILE A 171 16.27 -0.11 2.82
C ILE A 171 17.67 -0.69 3.10
N VAL A 172 18.32 -1.20 2.07
CA VAL A 172 19.68 -1.79 2.16
C VAL A 172 20.75 -0.93 1.50
N SER A 173 20.36 -0.11 0.51
CA SER A 173 21.24 0.87 -0.11
C SER A 173 20.41 1.96 -0.80
N LYS A 174 21.06 3.08 -1.12
CA LYS A 174 20.50 4.11 -1.99
C LYS A 174 21.53 4.57 -3.02
N GLU A 175 21.07 4.93 -4.20
CA GLU A 175 21.89 5.51 -5.27
C GLU A 175 21.30 6.85 -5.72
N LEU A 176 22.16 7.80 -6.09
CA LEU A 176 21.74 9.09 -6.61
C LEU A 176 21.20 8.91 -8.03
N ILE A 177 20.00 9.40 -8.27
CA ILE A 177 19.40 9.52 -9.59
C ILE A 177 19.80 10.88 -10.16
N GLN A 178 20.63 10.88 -11.20
CA GLN A 178 20.97 12.11 -11.90
C GLN A 178 19.79 12.59 -12.73
N VAL A 179 19.18 13.72 -12.32
CA VAL A 179 18.13 14.38 -13.08
C VAL A 179 18.73 15.60 -13.78
N PRO A 180 18.88 15.60 -15.12
CA PRO A 180 19.54 16.70 -15.84
C PRO A 180 18.87 18.07 -15.66
N GLU A 181 17.57 18.10 -15.38
CA GLU A 181 16.74 19.32 -15.37
C GLU A 181 16.29 19.77 -13.95
N LYS A 182 16.79 19.12 -12.89
CA LYS A 182 16.44 19.48 -11.50
C LYS A 182 17.70 19.64 -10.66
N ASP A 183 17.85 20.79 -10.02
CA ASP A 183 18.88 21.07 -9.00
C ASP A 183 18.65 20.31 -7.68
N LYS A 184 17.89 19.21 -7.70
CA LYS A 184 17.51 18.46 -6.50
C LYS A 184 17.93 17.00 -6.64
N GLU A 185 18.62 16.52 -5.61
CA GLU A 185 19.01 15.13 -5.49
C GLU A 185 17.79 14.24 -5.26
N LEU A 186 17.52 13.35 -6.21
CA LEU A 186 16.59 12.24 -6.02
C LEU A 186 17.39 10.97 -5.83
N TYR A 187 16.89 10.05 -5.01
CA TYR A 187 17.54 8.78 -4.75
C TYR A 187 16.66 7.62 -5.17
N ARG A 188 17.28 6.54 -5.63
CA ARG A 188 16.65 5.24 -5.74
C ARG A 188 17.08 4.40 -4.55
N TYR A 189 16.11 3.87 -3.82
CA TYR A 189 16.31 3.07 -2.63
C TYR A 189 16.13 1.60 -2.97
N LYS A 190 17.19 0.81 -2.82
CA LYS A 190 17.09 -0.64 -2.88
C LYS A 190 16.53 -1.13 -1.55
N MET A 191 15.44 -1.88 -1.61
CA MET A 191 14.78 -2.42 -0.42
C MET A 191 14.65 -3.94 -0.53
N VAL A 192 14.89 -4.62 0.58
CA VAL A 192 14.81 -6.08 0.67
C VAL A 192 13.72 -6.45 1.66
N ARG A 193 12.88 -7.39 1.25
CA ARG A 193 11.78 -7.93 2.05
C ARG A 193 12.32 -8.59 3.31
N ASP A 194 11.69 -8.32 4.45
CA ASP A 194 12.04 -8.98 5.69
C ASP A 194 11.81 -10.50 5.59
N LYS A 195 12.70 -11.29 6.21
CA LYS A 195 12.68 -12.74 6.18
C LYS A 195 11.77 -13.36 7.25
N ASN A 196 11.42 -12.60 8.29
CA ASN A 196 10.62 -13.08 9.42
C ASN A 196 9.13 -12.86 9.17
N GLN A 197 8.67 -13.15 7.96
CA GLN A 197 7.26 -13.05 7.59
C GLN A 197 6.91 -14.05 6.49
N LYS A 198 5.62 -14.38 6.35
CA LYS A 198 5.13 -15.37 5.39
C LYS A 198 5.53 -15.03 3.95
N PRO A 199 5.65 -16.04 3.06
CA PRO A 199 6.11 -15.84 1.69
C PRO A 199 5.27 -14.82 0.89
N LEU A 200 5.94 -14.10 0.00
CA LEU A 200 5.28 -13.22 -0.97
C LEU A 200 4.45 -14.04 -1.97
N ARG A 201 3.25 -13.56 -2.34
CA ARG A 201 2.36 -14.24 -3.30
C ARG A 201 1.89 -13.25 -4.36
N ALA A 202 2.43 -13.35 -5.58
CA ALA A 202 2.11 -12.47 -6.71
C ALA A 202 0.62 -12.44 -7.09
N HIS A 203 -0.08 -13.59 -7.02
CA HIS A 203 -1.43 -13.76 -7.57
C HIS A 203 -2.47 -14.13 -6.51
N ALA A 204 -2.29 -13.69 -5.25
CA ALA A 204 -3.19 -14.07 -4.17
C ALA A 204 -4.51 -13.28 -4.13
N ARG A 205 -4.47 -11.99 -4.49
CA ARG A 205 -5.60 -11.05 -4.44
C ARG A 205 -5.42 -9.94 -5.50
N PRO A 206 -6.51 -9.41 -6.08
CA PRO A 206 -7.92 -9.73 -5.77
C PRO A 206 -8.37 -11.11 -6.29
N THR A 207 -9.46 -11.65 -5.72
CA THR A 207 -10.14 -12.84 -6.27
C THR A 207 -10.99 -12.48 -7.50
N ILE A 208 -11.55 -13.49 -8.16
CA ILE A 208 -12.48 -13.29 -9.29
C ILE A 208 -13.73 -12.54 -8.80
N GLU A 209 -14.30 -12.93 -7.67
CA GLU A 209 -15.50 -12.30 -7.10
C GLU A 209 -15.26 -10.83 -6.73
N GLU A 210 -14.08 -10.51 -6.19
CA GLU A 210 -13.70 -9.12 -5.88
C GLU A 210 -13.49 -8.29 -7.14
N THR A 211 -12.94 -8.91 -8.18
CA THR A 211 -12.74 -8.28 -9.50
C THR A 211 -14.10 -7.96 -10.13
N ASP A 212 -15.03 -8.92 -10.11
CA ASP A 212 -16.38 -8.75 -10.64
C ASP A 212 -17.17 -7.68 -9.87
N GLU A 213 -17.11 -7.69 -8.54
CA GLU A 213 -17.76 -6.66 -7.72
C GLU A 213 -17.16 -5.28 -7.99
N PHE A 214 -15.82 -5.18 -8.10
CA PHE A 214 -15.14 -3.93 -8.40
C PHE A 214 -15.63 -3.33 -9.73
N GLU A 215 -15.62 -4.12 -10.80
CA GLU A 215 -16.00 -3.64 -12.13
C GLU A 215 -17.49 -3.26 -12.19
N ALA A 216 -18.38 -4.03 -11.54
CA ALA A 216 -19.79 -3.68 -11.42
C ALA A 216 -20.00 -2.32 -10.70
N LYS A 217 -19.29 -2.09 -9.59
CA LYS A 217 -19.41 -0.85 -8.79
C LYS A 217 -18.76 0.33 -9.51
N ARG A 218 -17.63 0.11 -10.18
CA ARG A 218 -16.95 1.11 -11.02
C ARG A 218 -17.86 1.55 -12.18
N ALA A 219 -18.53 0.61 -12.85
CA ALA A 219 -19.49 0.91 -13.89
C ALA A 219 -20.68 1.74 -13.33
N TRP A 220 -21.24 1.33 -12.19
CA TRP A 220 -22.35 2.04 -11.52
C TRP A 220 -22.02 3.49 -11.14
N LEU A 221 -20.78 3.76 -10.71
CA LEU A 221 -20.31 5.11 -10.38
C LEU A 221 -20.21 6.06 -11.59
N GLY A 222 -20.47 5.56 -12.81
CA GLY A 222 -20.46 6.36 -14.04
C GLY A 222 -19.13 6.30 -14.76
N GLY A 223 -18.58 5.09 -14.92
CA GLY A 223 -17.24 4.84 -15.45
C GLY A 223 -16.79 5.78 -16.58
N ALA A 224 -15.71 6.53 -16.30
CA ALA A 224 -14.73 7.04 -17.26
C ALA A 224 -13.44 7.29 -16.46
N SER A 225 -12.23 6.89 -16.85
CA SER A 225 -11.68 6.65 -18.17
C SER A 225 -10.61 5.55 -18.05
N LYS A 226 -10.50 4.69 -19.06
CA LYS A 226 -9.20 4.06 -19.38
C LYS A 226 -8.23 5.22 -19.61
N LYS A 227 -7.34 5.46 -18.65
CA LYS A 227 -6.12 6.24 -18.87
C LYS A 227 -4.96 5.39 -18.41
#